data_AF-A0A7X2TIM1-F1
#
_entry.id   AF-A0A7X2TIM1-F1
#
_cell.length_a   1.000
_cell.length_b   1.000
_cell.length_c   1.000
_cell.angle_alpha   90.00
_cell.angle_beta   90.00
_cell.angle_gamma   90.00
#
_symmetry.space_group_name_H-M   'P 1'
#
loop_
_entity.id
_entity.type
_entity.pdbx_description
1 polymer ?
#
loop_
_entity_poly.entity_id
_entity_poly.type
_entity_poly.pdbx_seq_one_letter_code
_entity_poly.pdbx_strand_id
1 'polypeptide(L)' 'MIEIDALISRADAYKAASGIVDDTTVSYRVFGDTKKLSALRAGADITVRRFNQAMRWFDDHWPRETSEDAA' A
#
# COMPACT_ATOMS: atom_id res chain seq x y z
N MET A 1 -15.19 -10.65 -3.14
CA MET A 1 -14.08 -10.88 -4.08
C MET A 1 -12.94 -9.98 -3.62
N ILE A 2 -11.73 -10.51 -3.49
CA ILE A 2 -10.58 -9.71 -3.04
C ILE A 2 -9.88 -9.25 -4.31
N GLU A 3 -9.96 -7.97 -4.59
CA GLU A 3 -9.33 -7.39 -5.77
C GLU A 3 -7.89 -7.00 -5.40
N ILE A 4 -6.91 -7.73 -5.93
CA ILE A 4 -5.50 -7.35 -5.83
C ILE A 4 -5.30 -5.94 -6.40
N ASP A 5 -6.07 -5.58 -7.43
CA ASP A 5 -6.07 -4.24 -8.02
C ASP A 5 -6.48 -3.14 -7.03
N ALA A 6 -7.39 -3.43 -6.09
CA ALA A 6 -7.76 -2.47 -5.05
C ALA A 6 -6.60 -2.23 -4.07
N LEU A 7 -5.84 -3.28 -3.73
CA LEU A 7 -4.65 -3.17 -2.89
C LEU A 7 -3.53 -2.41 -3.61
N ILE A 8 -3.32 -2.69 -4.91
CA ILE A 8 -2.34 -1.97 -5.73
C ILE A 8 -2.73 -0.48 -5.83
N SER A 9 -3.99 -0.18 -6.14
CA SER A 9 -4.49 1.20 -6.20
C SER A 9 -4.33 1.93 -4.86
N ARG A 10 -4.60 1.26 -3.74
CA ARG A 10 -4.41 1.82 -2.40
C ARG A 10 -2.93 2.10 -2.11
N ALA A 11 -2.04 1.19 -2.51
CA ALA A 11 -0.60 1.38 -2.38
C ALA A 11 -0.10 2.57 -3.22
N ASP A 12 -0.62 2.74 -4.44
CA ASP A 12 -0.30 3.88 -5.32
C ASP A 12 -0.78 5.21 -4.71
N ALA A 13 -2.00 5.25 -4.16
CA ALA A 13 -2.49 6.42 -3.45
C ALA A 13 -1.65 6.74 -2.20
N TYR A 14 -1.25 5.73 -1.42
CA TYR A 14 -0.36 5.92 -0.28
C TYR A 14 1.01 6.48 -0.70
N LYS A 15 1.57 5.97 -1.80
CA LYS A 15 2.83 6.47 -2.38
C LYS A 15 2.73 7.95 -2.74
N ALA A 16 1.68 8.33 -3.46
CA ALA A 16 1.44 9.71 -3.84
C ALA A 16 1.31 10.62 -2.60
N ALA A 17 0.52 10.22 -1.62
CA ALA A 17 0.30 11.00 -0.40
C ALA A 17 1.55 11.06 0.51
N SER A 18 2.40 10.02 0.50
CA SER A 18 3.63 9.97 1.30
C SER A 18 4.86 10.55 0.59
N GLY A 19 4.74 10.96 -0.68
CA GLY A 19 5.86 11.38 -1.51
C GLY A 19 6.87 10.25 -1.81
N ILE A 20 6.45 8.98 -1.75
CA ILE A 20 7.31 7.82 -1.97
C ILE A 20 7.24 7.40 -3.43
N VAL A 21 8.37 7.44 -4.13
CA VAL A 21 8.45 7.05 -5.55
C VAL A 21 8.62 5.54 -5.71
N ASP A 22 9.27 4.88 -4.75
CA ASP A 22 9.69 3.48 -4.86
C ASP A 22 8.71 2.49 -4.19
N ASP A 23 8.29 1.48 -4.96
CA ASP A 23 7.44 0.37 -4.49
C ASP A 23 8.12 -0.45 -3.41
N THR A 24 9.45 -0.56 -3.46
CA THR A 24 10.24 -1.37 -2.52
C THR A 24 10.05 -0.89 -1.08
N THR A 25 9.99 0.43 -0.90
CA THR A 25 9.80 1.07 0.41
C THR A 25 8.41 0.79 0.97
N VAL A 26 7.36 0.95 0.16
CA VAL A 26 5.98 0.68 0.60
C VAL A 26 5.78 -0.82 0.83
N SER A 27 6.33 -1.67 -0.04
CA SER A 27 6.28 -3.12 0.10
C SER A 27 6.90 -3.58 1.42
N TYR A 28 8.09 -3.06 1.76
CA TYR A 28 8.73 -3.38 3.03
C TYR A 28 7.92 -2.90 4.24
N ARG A 29 7.33 -1.71 4.18
CA ARG A 29 6.52 -1.17 5.28
C ARG A 29 5.24 -1.97 5.52
N VAL A 30 4.54 -2.32 4.44
CA VAL A 30 3.22 -2.96 4.50
C VAL A 30 3.34 -4.47 4.73
N PHE A 31 4.30 -5.12 4.07
CA PHE A 31 4.43 -6.59 4.05
C PHE A 31 5.66 -7.12 4.78
N GLY A 32 6.62 -6.27 5.16
CA GLY A 32 7.94 -6.70 5.64
C GLY A 32 8.81 -7.31 4.53
N ASP A 33 8.40 -7.18 3.28
CA ASP A 33 9.05 -7.80 2.11
C ASP A 33 9.16 -6.75 1.01
N THR A 34 10.36 -6.54 0.49
CA THR A 34 10.70 -5.52 -0.50
C THR A 34 10.15 -5.82 -1.91
N LYS A 35 9.83 -7.08 -2.22
CA LYS A 35 9.44 -7.53 -3.56
C LYS A 35 7.96 -7.85 -3.68
N LYS A 36 7.23 -7.88 -2.56
CA LYS A 36 5.85 -8.37 -2.55
C LYS A 36 4.92 -7.52 -3.40
N LEU A 37 4.99 -6.19 -3.29
CA LEU A 37 4.16 -5.28 -4.08
C LEU A 37 4.43 -5.43 -5.59
N SER A 38 5.70 -5.51 -5.99
CA SER A 38 6.08 -5.75 -7.38
C SER A 38 5.60 -7.11 -7.90
N ALA A 39 5.64 -8.16 -7.06
CA ALA A 39 5.10 -9.47 -7.42
C ALA A 39 3.57 -9.41 -7.63
N LEU A 40 2.83 -8.69 -6.78
CA LEU A 40 1.39 -8.51 -6.95
C LEU A 40 1.06 -7.79 -8.26
N ARG A 41 1.83 -6.76 -8.63
CA ARG A 41 1.71 -6.09 -9.95
C ARG A 41 2.01 -7.02 -11.12
N ALA A 42 2.90 -8.00 -10.93
CA ALA A 42 3.21 -9.01 -11.92
C ALA A 42 2.14 -10.13 -12.01
N GLY A 43 1.05 -10.03 -11.24
CA GLY A 43 -0.03 -11.01 -11.22
C GLY A 43 0.15 -12.14 -10.20
N ALA A 44 1.02 -11.96 -9.20
CA ALA A 44 1.14 -12.94 -8.12
C ALA A 44 -0.07 -12.90 -7.17
N ASP A 45 -0.36 -14.04 -6.55
CA ASP A 45 -1.44 -14.15 -5.57
C ASP A 45 -1.04 -13.69 -4.15
N ILE A 46 -2.07 -13.36 -3.38
CA ILE A 46 -1.99 -13.04 -1.96
C ILE A 46 -3.07 -13.80 -1.18
N THR A 47 -2.75 -14.20 0.04
CA THR A 47 -3.74 -14.77 0.94
C THR A 47 -4.65 -13.69 1.50
N VAL A 48 -5.92 -14.03 1.72
CA VAL A 48 -6.94 -13.15 2.35
C VAL A 48 -6.40 -12.48 3.62
N ARG A 49 -5.69 -13.24 4.47
CA ARG A 49 -5.10 -12.74 5.72
C ARG A 49 -4.10 -11.62 5.48
N ARG A 50 -3.18 -11.80 4.52
CA ARG A 50 -2.17 -10.79 4.19
C ARG A 50 -2.76 -9.57 3.51
N PHE A 51 -3.74 -9.76 2.64
CA PHE A 51 -4.50 -8.65 2.06
C PHE A 51 -5.16 -7.80 3.16
N ASN A 52 -5.88 -8.42 4.08
CA ASN A 52 -6.54 -7.71 5.18
C ASN A 52 -5.54 -6.99 6.10
N GLN A 53 -4.38 -7.61 6.37
CA GLN A 53 -3.32 -6.98 7.15
C GLN A 53 -2.76 -5.74 6.44
N ALA A 54 -2.53 -5.82 5.13
CA ALA A 54 -2.02 -4.71 4.34
C ALA A 54 -3.01 -3.53 4.31
N MET A 55 -4.29 -3.79 4.07
CA MET A 55 -5.33 -2.76 4.09
C MET A 55 -5.41 -2.08 5.46
N ARG A 56 -5.40 -2.85 6.55
CA ARG A 56 -5.36 -2.29 7.91
C ARG A 56 -4.13 -1.43 8.15
N TRP A 57 -2.96 -1.90 7.70
CA TRP A 57 -1.73 -1.13 7.83
C TRP A 57 -1.83 0.23 7.13
N PHE A 58 -2.39 0.26 5.92
CA PHE A 58 -2.62 1.51 5.19
C PHE A 58 -3.55 2.45 5.94
N ASP A 59 -4.62 1.95 6.55
CA ASP A 59 -5.55 2.79 7.31
C ASP A 59 -4.90 3.34 8.60
N ASP A 60 -4.07 2.53 9.27
CA ASP A 60 -3.36 2.93 10.49
C ASP A 60 -2.21 3.92 10.23
N HIS A 61 -1.49 3.73 9.11
CA HIS A 61 -0.26 4.47 8.78
C HIS A 61 -0.45 5.47 7.64
N TRP A 62 -1.70 5.70 7.21
CA TRP A 62 -1.98 6.66 6.15
C TRP A 62 -1.27 7.97 6.48
N PRO A 63 -0.50 8.56 5.54
CA PRO A 63 0.11 9.85 5.76
C PRO A 63 -1.03 10.81 6.09
N ARG A 64 -1.16 11.12 7.38
CA ARG A 64 -2.08 12.17 7.82
C ARG A 64 -1.47 13.42 7.23
N GLU A 65 -2.17 13.98 6.26
CA GLU A 65 -1.85 15.30 5.76
C GLU A 65 -1.63 16.17 6.99
N THR A 66 -0.47 16.81 7.06
CA THR A 66 -0.38 18.08 7.78
C THR A 66 -1.40 18.96 7.07
N SER A 67 -2.63 18.99 7.59
CA SER A 67 -3.71 19.83 7.14
C SER A 67 -3.37 21.27 7.56
N GLU A 68 -2.40 21.84 6.86
CA GLU A 68 -2.16 23.29 6.75
C GLU A 68 -2.39 23.68 5.29
N ASP A 69 -3.50 23.23 4.70
CA ASP A 69 -4.10 23.92 3.55
C ASP A 69 -5.57 23.52 3.36
N ALA A 70 -6.42 24.11 4.20
CA ALA A 70 -7.83 24.29 3.90
C ALA A 70 -8.31 25.55 4.66
N ALA A 71 -8.17 26.68 3.96
CA ALA A 71 -8.99 27.90 3.97
C ALA A 71 -9.82 28.26 5.22
#